data_AF-A0AA39J183-F1
#
_entry.id   AF-A0AA39J183-F1
#
_cell.length_a   1.000
_cell.length_b   1.000
_cell.length_c   1.000
_cell.angle_alpha   90.00
_cell.angle_beta   90.00
_cell.angle_gamma   90.00
#
_symmetry.space_group_name_H-M   'P 1'
#
loop_
_entity.id
_entity.type
_entity.pdbx_description
1 polymer ?
#
loop_
_entity_poly.entity_id
_entity_poly.type
_entity_poly.pdbx_seq_one_letter_code
_entity_poly.pdbx_strand_id
1 'polypeptide(L)'
;MNCHITSAIAEHLRVKRNARVVKWNARGKGGSEGGNELSGFAEWMGMRNCEDYKDIFKEQVLKFVNDFPSARGCDLFVCGYSAGAIYATTIRLSGDLYAQCSQVFSHPIKYILVSYPIGAAWALGLGLTGWYFRALEGLVGGSWEECPHERPADVLILMGGNEIGGWYSPVNWAYYMWTGVLDGKHRQEQGKLWKVIVDGADHVWTGKLHRIGEEVEKWMSG
;
A
#
# COMPACT_ATOMS: atom_id res chain seq x y z
N MET A 1 -12.97 13.89 -3.92
CA MET A 1 -13.57 13.62 -2.60
C MET A 1 -12.44 13.22 -1.65
N ASN A 2 -12.25 13.89 -0.52
CA ASN A 2 -11.16 13.61 0.43
C ASN A 2 -11.53 12.39 1.29
N CYS A 3 -10.94 11.22 1.02
CA CYS A 3 -11.02 10.10 1.96
C CYS A 3 -10.32 10.48 3.27
N HIS A 4 -11.02 10.35 4.40
CA HIS A 4 -10.51 10.74 5.71
C HIS A 4 -9.37 9.82 6.19
N ILE A 5 -9.38 8.55 5.80
CA ILE A 5 -8.29 7.59 6.11
C ILE A 5 -6.99 8.01 5.42
N THR A 6 -7.01 8.19 4.10
CA THR A 6 -5.79 8.58 3.36
C THR A 6 -5.34 9.99 3.73
N SER A 7 -6.27 10.86 4.13
CA SER A 7 -5.95 12.19 4.66
C SER A 7 -5.29 12.11 6.04
N ALA A 8 -5.69 11.17 6.90
CA ALA A 8 -5.04 10.95 8.20
C ALA A 8 -3.59 10.46 8.03
N ILE A 9 -3.35 9.50 7.13
CA ILE A 9 -1.99 9.03 6.81
C ILE A 9 -1.13 10.17 6.25
N ALA A 10 -1.67 10.89 5.27
CA ALA A 10 -1.02 12.04 4.65
C ALA A 10 -0.61 13.09 5.68
N GLU A 11 -1.55 13.51 6.52
CA GLU A 11 -1.29 14.53 7.53
C GLU A 11 -0.26 14.06 8.57
N HIS A 12 -0.36 12.80 8.98
CA HIS A 12 0.61 12.20 9.91
C HIS A 12 2.03 12.23 9.33
N LEU A 13 2.24 11.76 8.09
CA LEU A 13 3.54 11.78 7.43
C LEU A 13 4.04 13.21 7.19
N ARG A 14 3.16 14.12 6.80
CA ARG A 14 3.51 15.54 6.61
C ARG A 14 4.02 16.16 7.91
N VAL A 15 3.32 15.95 9.02
CA VAL A 15 3.64 16.60 10.30
C VAL A 15 4.78 15.91 11.03
N LYS A 16 4.78 14.58 11.10
CA LYS A 16 5.74 13.81 11.91
C LYS A 16 7.02 13.47 11.17
N ARG A 17 6.97 13.41 9.82
CA ARG A 17 8.12 13.02 8.98
C ARG A 17 8.57 14.13 8.04
N ASN A 18 7.93 15.31 8.09
CA ASN A 18 8.18 16.40 7.16
C ASN A 18 8.12 15.94 5.69
N ALA A 19 7.24 14.97 5.41
CA ALA A 19 7.16 14.35 4.10
C ALA A 19 6.43 15.27 3.10
N ARG A 20 6.92 15.31 1.86
CA ARG A 20 6.13 15.79 0.73
C ARG A 20 5.04 14.75 0.43
N VAL A 21 3.78 15.16 0.52
CA VAL A 21 2.64 14.27 0.28
C VAL A 21 2.08 14.50 -1.11
N VAL A 22 1.84 13.41 -1.83
CA VAL A 22 1.09 13.41 -3.10
C VAL A 22 -0.21 12.64 -2.90
N LYS A 23 -1.34 13.27 -3.24
CA LYS A 23 -2.66 12.63 -3.34
C LYS A 23 -3.23 12.92 -4.73
N TRP A 24 -3.87 11.93 -5.33
CA TRP A 24 -4.58 12.08 -6.59
C TRP A 24 -5.94 11.38 -6.52
N ASN A 25 -6.83 11.72 -7.46
CA ASN A 25 -8.06 10.98 -7.66
C ASN A 25 -7.84 9.94 -8.75
N ALA A 26 -8.20 8.69 -8.46
CA ALA A 26 -8.29 7.63 -9.46
C ALA A 26 -9.27 8.00 -10.60
N ARG A 27 -9.15 7.34 -11.75
CA ARG A 27 -10.07 7.52 -12.90
C ARG A 27 -11.53 7.33 -12.46
N GLY A 28 -12.40 8.18 -13.00
CA GLY A 28 -13.84 8.16 -12.69
C GLY A 28 -14.21 8.45 -11.23
N LYS A 29 -13.28 8.94 -10.38
CA LYS A 29 -13.57 9.47 -9.05
C LYS A 29 -13.47 10.99 -9.01
N GLY A 30 -14.51 11.64 -8.49
CA GLY A 30 -14.55 13.10 -8.35
C GLY A 30 -14.60 13.79 -9.72
N GLY A 31 -13.64 14.70 -9.97
CA GLY A 31 -13.52 15.43 -11.24
C GLY A 31 -12.56 14.80 -12.25
N SER A 32 -12.06 13.59 -11.99
CA SER A 32 -11.19 12.87 -12.94
C SER A 32 -12.02 12.28 -14.09
N GLU A 33 -11.59 12.50 -15.32
CA GLU A 33 -12.16 11.87 -16.51
C GLU A 33 -11.78 10.38 -16.62
N GLY A 34 -12.42 9.64 -17.52
CA GLY A 34 -12.21 8.21 -17.74
C GLY A 34 -13.18 7.30 -16.97
N GLY A 35 -12.98 5.99 -17.13
CA GLY A 35 -13.85 4.97 -16.56
C GLY A 35 -13.58 4.68 -15.08
N ASN A 36 -14.64 4.36 -14.34
CA ASN A 36 -14.58 3.76 -13.00
C ASN A 36 -14.81 2.25 -13.06
N GLU A 37 -14.91 1.59 -11.90
CA GLU A 37 -15.16 0.15 -11.76
C GLU A 37 -16.40 -0.37 -12.54
N LEU A 38 -17.29 0.50 -13.00
CA LEU A 38 -18.47 0.16 -13.81
C LEU A 38 -18.27 0.38 -15.32
N SER A 39 -17.13 0.92 -15.74
CA SER A 39 -16.87 1.40 -17.10
C SER A 39 -16.19 0.38 -18.01
N GLY A 40 -15.72 -0.73 -17.46
CA GLY A 40 -15.06 -1.78 -18.23
C GLY A 40 -14.42 -2.83 -17.32
N PHE A 41 -14.10 -4.01 -17.90
CA PHE A 41 -13.51 -5.10 -17.14
C PHE A 41 -12.13 -4.73 -16.59
N ALA A 42 -11.29 -3.99 -17.32
CA ALA A 42 -9.96 -3.57 -16.85
C ALA A 42 -10.05 -2.54 -15.71
N GLU A 43 -11.05 -1.66 -15.76
CA GLU A 43 -11.37 -0.67 -14.73
C GLU A 43 -11.98 -1.33 -13.48
N TRP A 44 -12.86 -2.32 -13.68
CA TRP A 44 -13.41 -3.17 -12.62
C TRP A 44 -12.32 -3.98 -11.91
N MET A 45 -11.39 -4.55 -12.69
CA MET A 45 -10.25 -5.31 -12.19
C MET A 45 -9.16 -4.43 -11.58
N GLY A 46 -9.22 -3.10 -11.74
CA GLY A 46 -8.27 -2.14 -11.14
C GLY A 46 -6.92 -1.99 -11.85
N MET A 47 -6.70 -2.63 -13.01
CA MET A 47 -5.41 -2.59 -13.72
C MET A 47 -5.02 -1.17 -14.15
N ARG A 48 -5.99 -0.41 -14.68
CA ARG A 48 -5.77 1.00 -15.07
C ARG A 48 -5.39 1.89 -13.89
N ASN A 49 -5.97 1.63 -12.72
CA ASN A 49 -5.62 2.35 -11.49
C ASN A 49 -4.19 2.02 -11.03
N CYS A 50 -3.73 0.78 -11.25
CA CYS A 50 -2.34 0.40 -10.98
C CYS A 50 -1.37 1.08 -11.95
N GLU A 51 -1.69 1.14 -13.25
CA GLU A 51 -0.91 1.87 -14.26
C GLU A 51 -0.77 3.35 -13.90
N ASP A 52 -1.89 4.03 -13.63
CA ASP A 52 -1.87 5.44 -13.23
C ASP A 52 -1.05 5.68 -11.96
N TYR A 53 -1.17 4.78 -10.97
CA TYR A 53 -0.39 4.91 -9.75
C TYR A 53 1.11 4.69 -10.03
N LYS A 54 1.50 3.72 -10.88
CA LYS A 54 2.90 3.53 -11.29
C LYS A 54 3.45 4.79 -12.00
N ASP A 55 2.68 5.39 -12.89
CA ASP A 55 3.08 6.59 -13.63
C ASP A 55 3.23 7.82 -12.72
N ILE A 56 2.22 8.08 -11.87
CA ILE A 56 2.25 9.18 -10.90
C ILE A 56 3.40 8.98 -9.92
N PHE A 57 3.61 7.76 -9.41
CA PHE A 57 4.72 7.47 -8.51
C PHE A 57 6.06 7.80 -9.17
N LYS A 58 6.30 7.31 -10.39
CA LYS A 58 7.54 7.58 -11.14
C LYS A 58 7.74 9.08 -11.36
N GLU A 59 6.72 9.77 -11.84
CA GLU A 59 6.79 11.22 -12.11
C GLU A 59 7.12 12.00 -10.84
N GLN A 60 6.45 11.70 -9.73
CA GLN A 60 6.61 12.47 -8.49
C GLN A 60 7.92 12.16 -7.76
N VAL A 61 8.43 10.92 -7.86
CA VAL A 61 9.78 10.57 -7.39
C VAL A 61 10.83 11.39 -8.14
N LEU A 62 10.78 11.41 -9.47
CA LEU A 62 11.73 12.20 -10.29
C LEU A 62 11.59 13.70 -10.03
N LYS A 63 10.36 14.19 -9.90
CA LYS A 63 10.09 15.59 -9.56
C LYS A 63 10.69 15.95 -8.19
N PHE A 64 10.56 15.09 -7.18
CA PHE A 64 11.17 15.33 -5.87
C PHE A 64 12.69 15.42 -5.95
N VAL A 65 13.34 14.49 -6.67
CA VAL A 65 14.81 14.50 -6.87
C VAL A 65 15.27 15.80 -7.53
N ASN A 66 14.52 16.29 -8.53
CA ASN A 66 14.83 17.53 -9.23
C ASN A 66 14.56 18.78 -8.39
N ASP A 67 13.46 18.81 -7.64
CA ASP A 67 13.09 19.93 -6.76
C ASP A 67 14.04 20.04 -5.55
N PHE A 68 14.63 18.92 -5.11
CA PHE A 68 15.52 18.83 -3.95
C PHE A 68 16.84 18.10 -4.26
N PRO A 69 17.72 18.67 -5.10
CA PRO A 69 18.94 17.98 -5.56
C PRO A 69 19.97 17.70 -4.45
N SER A 70 19.86 18.39 -3.31
CA SER A 70 20.70 18.18 -2.12
C SER A 70 20.14 17.14 -1.14
N ALA A 71 18.90 16.68 -1.31
CA ALA A 71 18.28 15.72 -0.41
C ALA A 71 19.00 14.36 -0.46
N ARG A 72 19.23 13.74 0.69
CA ARG A 72 19.90 12.43 0.81
C ARG A 72 19.25 11.63 1.92
N GLY A 73 19.22 10.30 1.78
CA GLY A 73 18.72 9.40 2.82
C GLY A 73 17.25 9.61 3.21
N CYS A 74 16.44 10.13 2.30
CA CYS A 74 15.02 10.34 2.50
C CYS A 74 14.26 9.01 2.49
N ASP A 75 13.21 8.93 3.31
CA ASP A 75 12.26 7.83 3.26
C ASP A 75 11.26 8.03 2.11
N LEU A 76 10.93 6.93 1.43
CA LEU A 76 9.91 6.89 0.39
C LEU A 76 8.74 6.02 0.87
N PHE A 77 7.55 6.62 0.92
CA PHE A 77 6.33 5.95 1.38
C PHE A 77 5.36 5.70 0.23
N VAL A 78 4.78 4.50 0.20
CA VAL A 78 3.65 4.14 -0.67
C VAL A 78 2.50 3.75 0.25
N CYS A 79 1.35 4.41 0.10
CA CYS A 79 0.24 4.27 1.03
C CYS A 79 -1.03 3.90 0.27
N GLY A 80 -1.83 3.03 0.85
CA GLY A 80 -3.10 2.66 0.27
C GLY A 80 -4.13 2.27 1.32
N TYR A 81 -5.40 2.52 1.00
CA TYR A 81 -6.55 2.16 1.82
C TYR A 81 -7.54 1.34 1.00
N SER A 82 -8.03 0.21 1.55
CA SER A 82 -8.98 -0.67 0.88
C SER A 82 -8.46 -1.11 -0.51
N ALA A 83 -9.23 -0.94 -1.58
CA ALA A 83 -8.75 -1.19 -2.94
C ALA A 83 -7.45 -0.42 -3.29
N GLY A 84 -7.23 0.77 -2.73
CA GLY A 84 -5.97 1.49 -2.90
C GLY A 84 -4.78 0.80 -2.23
N ALA A 85 -5.00 0.02 -1.16
CA ALA A 85 -3.96 -0.81 -0.55
C ALA A 85 -3.53 -1.93 -1.48
N ILE A 86 -4.48 -2.52 -2.23
CA ILE A 86 -4.17 -3.47 -3.29
C ILE A 86 -3.31 -2.81 -4.39
N TYR A 87 -3.69 -1.62 -4.86
CA TYR A 87 -2.93 -0.97 -5.94
C TYR A 87 -1.52 -0.56 -5.48
N ALA A 88 -1.40 -0.14 -4.22
CA ALA A 88 -0.11 0.18 -3.59
C ALA A 88 0.86 -1.00 -3.64
N THR A 89 0.40 -2.25 -3.48
CA THR A 89 1.29 -3.43 -3.54
C THR A 89 1.82 -3.73 -4.93
N THR A 90 1.42 -3.00 -5.97
CA THR A 90 1.94 -3.13 -7.33
C THR A 90 3.04 -2.10 -7.66
N ILE A 91 3.22 -1.11 -6.79
CA ILE A 91 4.20 -0.03 -6.98
C ILE A 91 5.59 -0.54 -6.67
N ARG A 92 6.56 -0.22 -7.53
CA ARG A 92 7.96 -0.63 -7.35
C ARG A 92 8.90 0.48 -7.73
N LEU A 93 10.05 0.48 -7.06
CA LEU A 93 11.19 1.27 -7.48
C LEU A 93 11.99 0.45 -8.49
N SER A 94 11.64 0.58 -9.78
CA SER A 94 12.30 -0.14 -10.87
C SER A 94 13.81 0.12 -10.88
N GLY A 95 14.59 -0.79 -11.48
CA GLY A 95 16.05 -0.65 -11.55
C GLY A 95 16.50 0.71 -12.08
N ASP A 96 15.90 1.16 -13.19
CA ASP A 96 16.20 2.44 -13.83
C ASP A 96 15.78 3.64 -12.98
N LEU A 97 14.63 3.58 -12.31
CA LEU A 97 14.18 4.66 -11.45
C LEU A 97 15.06 4.74 -10.20
N TYR A 98 15.42 3.61 -9.60
CA TYR A 98 16.35 3.56 -8.47
C TYR A 98 17.71 4.11 -8.86
N ALA A 99 18.26 3.75 -10.02
CA ALA A 99 19.56 4.28 -10.46
C ALA A 99 19.59 5.81 -10.45
N GLN A 100 18.46 6.46 -10.81
CA GLN A 100 18.32 7.90 -10.83
C GLN A 100 18.09 8.53 -9.45
N CYS A 101 17.49 7.80 -8.50
CA CYS A 101 17.06 8.37 -7.22
C CYS A 101 17.73 7.76 -5.97
N SER A 102 18.60 6.76 -6.12
CA SER A 102 19.23 6.00 -5.02
C SER A 102 19.99 6.85 -4.01
N GLN A 103 20.56 7.98 -4.43
CA GLN A 103 21.22 8.93 -3.54
C GLN A 103 20.21 9.66 -2.63
N VAL A 104 19.01 9.91 -3.14
CA VAL A 104 17.92 10.57 -2.42
C VAL A 104 17.16 9.56 -1.57
N PHE A 105 16.77 8.42 -2.14
CA PHE A 105 16.02 7.36 -1.48
C PHE A 105 16.88 6.09 -1.34
N SER A 106 17.74 6.09 -0.31
CA SER A 106 18.69 4.99 -0.06
C SER A 106 18.14 3.90 0.86
N HIS A 107 17.01 4.15 1.53
CA HIS A 107 16.36 3.18 2.40
C HIS A 107 15.36 2.31 1.63
N PRO A 108 15.01 1.12 2.17
CA PRO A 108 13.86 0.36 1.69
C PRO A 108 12.61 1.22 1.59
N ILE A 109 11.85 1.01 0.52
CA ILE A 109 10.55 1.65 0.31
C ILE A 109 9.56 1.15 1.36
N LYS A 110 8.75 2.07 1.90
CA LYS A 110 7.88 1.82 3.06
C LYS A 110 6.42 1.79 2.64
N TYR A 111 5.76 0.65 2.79
CA TYR A 111 4.35 0.47 2.45
C TYR A 111 3.47 0.57 3.68
N ILE A 112 2.45 1.44 3.64
CA ILE A 112 1.41 1.53 4.66
C ILE A 112 0.09 1.12 4.03
N LEU A 113 -0.37 -0.08 4.35
CA LEU A 113 -1.53 -0.74 3.77
C LEU A 113 -2.64 -0.81 4.82
N VAL A 114 -3.70 -0.02 4.63
CA VAL A 114 -4.80 0.09 5.60
C VAL A 114 -6.05 -0.60 5.07
N SER A 115 -6.67 -1.46 5.89
CA SER A 115 -7.86 -2.24 5.57
C SER A 115 -7.73 -2.98 4.24
N TYR A 116 -6.68 -3.79 4.11
CA TYR A 116 -6.45 -4.61 2.92
C TYR A 116 -7.64 -5.57 2.71
N PRO A 117 -8.36 -5.52 1.57
CA PRO A 117 -9.69 -6.12 1.44
C PRO A 117 -9.64 -7.62 1.15
N ILE A 118 -9.15 -8.40 2.12
CA ILE A 118 -8.99 -9.86 2.04
C ILE A 118 -10.35 -10.55 1.91
N GLY A 119 -11.35 -10.05 2.63
CA GLY A 119 -12.73 -10.55 2.59
C GLY A 119 -13.48 -10.27 1.30
N ALA A 120 -12.97 -9.37 0.43
CA ALA A 120 -13.52 -9.10 -0.90
C ALA A 120 -12.76 -9.83 -2.02
N ALA A 121 -11.78 -10.67 -1.68
CA ALA A 121 -10.97 -11.40 -2.67
C ALA A 121 -11.79 -12.34 -3.57
N TRP A 122 -12.97 -12.77 -3.12
CA TRP A 122 -13.91 -13.54 -3.95
C TRP A 122 -14.77 -12.62 -4.85
N ALA A 123 -15.09 -11.41 -4.39
CA ALA A 123 -15.90 -10.43 -5.11
C ALA A 123 -15.11 -9.62 -6.16
N LEU A 124 -13.81 -9.42 -5.96
CA LEU A 124 -12.88 -8.84 -6.95
C LEU A 124 -12.49 -9.82 -8.08
N GLY A 125 -13.17 -10.97 -8.18
CA GLY A 125 -13.21 -11.81 -9.37
C GLY A 125 -11.95 -12.65 -9.63
N LEU A 126 -12.03 -13.94 -9.27
CA LEU A 126 -11.58 -15.18 -9.95
C LEU A 126 -10.39 -15.23 -10.96
N GLY A 127 -9.60 -14.18 -11.18
CA GLY A 127 -8.46 -14.17 -12.12
C GLY A 127 -7.23 -13.38 -11.63
N LEU A 128 -7.39 -12.18 -11.06
CA LEU A 128 -6.25 -11.32 -10.64
C LEU A 128 -6.12 -11.11 -9.12
N THR A 129 -7.04 -11.61 -8.28
CA THR A 129 -6.84 -11.59 -6.83
C THR A 129 -5.56 -12.31 -6.44
N GLY A 130 -5.25 -13.43 -7.12
CA GLY A 130 -3.96 -14.08 -7.01
C GLY A 130 -2.78 -13.18 -7.44
N TRP A 131 -2.93 -12.35 -8.48
CA TRP A 131 -1.88 -11.42 -8.91
C TRP A 131 -1.59 -10.34 -7.88
N TYR A 132 -2.63 -9.75 -7.27
CA TYR A 132 -2.46 -8.75 -6.21
C TYR A 132 -1.85 -9.31 -4.93
N PHE A 133 -2.26 -10.52 -4.55
CA PHE A 133 -1.63 -11.22 -3.43
C PHE A 133 -0.18 -11.56 -3.74
N ARG A 134 0.14 -12.05 -4.95
CA ARG A 134 1.52 -12.27 -5.38
C ARG A 134 2.34 -10.98 -5.40
N ALA A 135 1.74 -9.85 -5.76
CA ALA A 135 2.39 -8.55 -5.70
C ALA A 135 2.79 -8.18 -4.26
N LEU A 136 1.93 -8.44 -3.27
CA LEU A 136 2.32 -8.26 -1.87
C LEU A 136 3.33 -9.30 -1.40
N GLU A 137 3.16 -10.56 -1.79
CA GLU A 137 4.09 -11.63 -1.44
C GLU A 137 5.49 -11.28 -1.94
N GLY A 138 5.64 -10.78 -3.17
CA GLY A 138 6.89 -10.28 -3.73
C GLY A 138 7.60 -9.30 -2.78
N LEU A 139 6.87 -8.34 -2.20
CA LEU A 139 7.43 -7.32 -1.30
C LEU A 139 8.08 -7.91 -0.05
N VAL A 140 7.64 -9.08 0.40
CA VAL A 140 8.14 -9.72 1.62
C VAL A 140 9.12 -10.86 1.32
N GLY A 141 9.34 -11.21 0.05
CA GLY A 141 10.25 -12.29 -0.35
C GLY A 141 9.59 -13.43 -1.13
N GLY A 142 8.32 -13.33 -1.47
CA GLY A 142 7.72 -14.14 -2.51
C GLY A 142 8.30 -13.84 -3.91
N SER A 143 7.61 -14.33 -4.93
CA SER A 143 7.86 -13.96 -6.32
C SER A 143 6.62 -13.30 -6.89
N TRP A 144 6.85 -12.30 -7.74
CA TRP A 144 5.83 -11.68 -8.55
C TRP A 144 6.32 -11.55 -9.97
N GLU A 145 5.51 -11.99 -10.92
CA GLU A 145 5.91 -12.19 -12.32
C GLU A 145 6.37 -10.89 -12.99
N GLU A 146 5.88 -9.73 -12.52
CA GLU A 146 6.30 -8.42 -13.03
C GLU A 146 7.62 -7.91 -12.44
N CYS A 147 8.11 -8.50 -11.35
CA CYS A 147 9.32 -8.04 -10.67
C CYS A 147 10.14 -9.22 -10.13
N PRO A 148 10.91 -9.92 -10.97
CA PRO A 148 11.73 -11.06 -10.54
C PRO A 148 12.90 -10.66 -9.63
N HIS A 149 13.29 -9.38 -9.61
CA HIS A 149 14.38 -8.84 -8.80
C HIS A 149 13.88 -7.72 -7.90
N GLU A 150 13.09 -8.13 -6.91
CA GLU A 150 12.50 -7.21 -5.95
C GLU A 150 13.55 -6.62 -5.00
N ARG A 151 13.50 -5.31 -4.82
CA ARG A 151 14.30 -4.63 -3.80
C ARG A 151 13.64 -4.79 -2.44
N PRO A 152 14.43 -4.75 -1.34
CA PRO A 152 13.88 -4.75 0.00
C PRO A 152 12.83 -3.65 0.21
N ALA A 153 11.78 -4.00 0.93
CA ALA A 153 10.64 -3.16 1.26
C ALA A 153 10.21 -3.39 2.72
N ASP A 154 9.90 -2.31 3.43
CA ASP A 154 9.23 -2.43 4.72
C ASP A 154 7.72 -2.34 4.49
N VAL A 155 6.95 -3.24 5.08
CA VAL A 155 5.50 -3.35 4.89
C VAL A 155 4.78 -3.33 6.24
N LEU A 156 3.88 -2.36 6.40
CA LEU A 156 2.90 -2.29 7.48
C LEU A 156 1.50 -2.58 6.94
N ILE A 157 0.84 -3.59 7.52
CA ILE A 157 -0.57 -3.92 7.25
C ILE A 157 -1.38 -3.59 8.50
N LEU A 158 -2.34 -2.68 8.37
CA LEU A 158 -3.26 -2.28 9.43
C LEU A 158 -4.67 -2.74 9.09
N MET A 159 -5.28 -3.54 9.96
CA MET A 159 -6.66 -4.01 9.80
C MET A 159 -7.53 -3.60 10.98
N GLY A 160 -8.82 -3.35 10.73
CA GLY A 160 -9.79 -3.15 11.79
C GLY A 160 -10.24 -4.47 12.43
N GLY A 161 -10.30 -4.55 13.76
CA GLY A 161 -10.81 -5.73 14.46
C GLY A 161 -12.29 -6.03 14.12
N ASN A 162 -13.12 -5.00 13.99
CA ASN A 162 -14.53 -5.15 13.61
C ASN A 162 -14.68 -5.50 12.12
N GLU A 163 -13.71 -5.14 11.28
CA GLU A 163 -13.65 -5.52 9.87
C GLU A 163 -13.34 -7.01 9.69
N ILE A 164 -12.39 -7.53 10.48
CA ILE A 164 -12.02 -8.94 10.47
C ILE A 164 -13.15 -9.80 11.07
N GLY A 165 -13.77 -9.31 12.14
CA GLY A 165 -14.82 -10.01 12.87
C GLY A 165 -14.28 -11.09 13.82
N GLY A 166 -15.20 -11.77 14.50
CA GLY A 166 -14.88 -12.78 15.52
C GLY A 166 -14.35 -14.10 14.94
N TRP A 167 -14.08 -15.06 15.84
CA TRP A 167 -13.45 -16.35 15.52
C TRP A 167 -14.14 -17.17 14.42
N TYR A 168 -15.45 -17.02 14.25
CA TYR A 168 -16.24 -17.74 13.24
C TYR A 168 -16.42 -16.94 11.93
N SER A 169 -15.82 -15.76 11.82
CA SER A 169 -15.90 -14.94 10.62
C SER A 169 -15.07 -15.57 9.49
N PRO A 170 -15.64 -15.81 8.30
CA PRO A 170 -14.86 -16.25 7.14
C PRO A 170 -13.73 -15.28 6.78
N VAL A 171 -13.91 -13.98 7.03
CA VAL A 171 -12.89 -12.95 6.81
C VAL A 171 -11.73 -13.12 7.79
N ASN A 172 -12.02 -13.48 9.05
CA ASN A 172 -11.01 -13.78 10.05
C ASN A 172 -10.14 -14.97 9.63
N TRP A 173 -10.76 -16.07 9.19
CA TRP A 173 -10.02 -17.23 8.69
C TRP A 173 -9.18 -16.89 7.46
N ALA A 174 -9.76 -16.17 6.49
CA ALA A 174 -9.04 -15.73 5.31
C ALA A 174 -7.83 -14.84 5.66
N TYR A 175 -7.99 -13.91 6.61
CA TYR A 175 -6.91 -13.07 7.12
C TYR A 175 -5.76 -13.89 7.71
N TYR A 176 -6.06 -14.82 8.63
CA TYR A 176 -5.01 -15.61 9.28
C TYR A 176 -4.32 -16.60 8.33
N MET A 177 -5.07 -17.21 7.41
CA MET A 177 -4.45 -18.05 6.37
C MET A 177 -3.52 -17.24 5.48
N TRP A 178 -3.98 -16.09 4.98
CA TRP A 178 -3.19 -15.22 4.11
C TRP A 178 -1.95 -14.67 4.82
N THR A 179 -2.10 -14.20 6.06
CA THR A 179 -0.97 -13.68 6.83
C THR A 179 0.04 -14.76 7.20
N GLY A 180 -0.40 -16.01 7.37
CA GLY A 180 0.50 -17.17 7.52
C GLY A 180 1.30 -17.49 6.25
N VAL A 181 0.70 -17.31 5.06
CA VAL A 181 1.43 -17.42 3.79
C VAL A 181 2.48 -16.31 3.67
N LEU A 182 2.14 -15.08 4.06
CA LEU A 182 3.11 -13.98 4.07
C LEU A 182 4.27 -14.25 5.04
N ASP A 183 4.00 -14.78 6.23
CA ASP A 183 5.05 -15.14 7.19
C ASP A 183 5.97 -16.23 6.66
N GLY A 184 5.40 -17.27 6.02
CA GLY A 184 6.19 -18.34 5.42
C GLY A 184 7.06 -17.90 4.25
N LYS A 185 6.71 -16.78 3.59
CA LYS A 185 7.48 -16.18 2.48
C LYS A 185 8.40 -15.06 2.94
N HIS A 186 8.20 -14.54 4.15
CA HIS A 186 8.95 -13.40 4.66
C HIS A 186 10.43 -13.77 4.80
N ARG A 187 11.29 -13.03 4.12
CA ARG A 187 12.74 -13.15 4.27
C ARG A 187 13.29 -11.89 4.93
N GLN A 188 14.16 -12.05 5.93
CA GLN A 188 14.67 -10.92 6.72
C GLN A 188 15.41 -9.88 5.88
N GLU A 189 16.11 -10.30 4.82
CA GLU A 189 16.80 -9.40 3.91
C GLU A 189 15.85 -8.57 3.04
N GLN A 190 14.55 -8.91 2.98
CA GLN A 190 13.54 -8.17 2.24
C GLN A 190 12.93 -7.02 3.03
N GLY A 191 13.33 -6.81 4.29
CA GLY A 191 12.83 -5.71 5.13
C GLY A 191 11.81 -6.16 6.18
N LYS A 192 11.18 -5.20 6.84
CA LYS A 192 10.27 -5.44 7.95
C LYS A 192 8.86 -5.79 7.45
N LEU A 193 8.29 -6.89 7.93
CA LEU A 193 6.85 -7.16 7.79
C LEU A 193 6.17 -6.97 9.15
N TRP A 194 5.26 -6.00 9.24
CA TRP A 194 4.49 -5.73 10.45
C TRP A 194 3.00 -5.78 10.14
N LYS A 195 2.27 -6.58 10.91
CA LYS A 195 0.81 -6.76 10.76
C LYS A 195 0.13 -6.40 12.07
N VAL A 196 -0.86 -5.51 12.03
CA VAL A 196 -1.57 -5.02 13.21
C VAL A 196 -3.07 -5.12 13.01
N ILE A 197 -3.75 -5.68 14.00
CA ILE A 197 -5.21 -5.61 14.13
C ILE A 197 -5.52 -4.57 15.21
N VAL A 198 -6.27 -3.53 14.83
CA VAL A 198 -6.68 -2.46 15.75
C VAL A 198 -8.05 -2.77 16.30
N ASP A 199 -8.12 -3.05 17.60
CA ASP A 199 -9.36 -3.41 18.26
C ASP A 199 -10.43 -2.31 18.18
N GLY A 200 -11.66 -2.73 17.88
CA GLY A 200 -12.82 -1.86 17.69
C GLY A 200 -12.78 -0.96 16.44
N ALA A 201 -11.77 -1.03 15.59
CA ALA A 201 -11.77 -0.31 14.30
C ALA A 201 -12.61 -1.06 13.26
N ASP A 202 -13.49 -0.35 12.57
CA ASP A 202 -14.24 -0.83 11.41
C ASP A 202 -13.48 -0.47 10.10
N HIS A 203 -14.01 -0.91 8.95
CA HIS A 203 -13.37 -0.66 7.65
C HIS A 203 -13.22 0.84 7.34
N VAL A 204 -14.08 1.70 7.89
CA VAL A 204 -14.03 3.17 7.68
C VAL A 204 -13.33 3.89 8.84
N TRP A 205 -12.76 3.16 9.79
CA TRP A 205 -12.01 3.64 10.95
C TRP A 205 -12.77 4.64 11.83
N THR A 206 -14.08 4.44 12.01
CA THR A 206 -14.95 5.31 12.82
C THR A 206 -14.41 5.46 14.25
N GLY A 207 -14.12 6.69 14.68
CA GLY A 207 -13.59 6.98 16.01
C GLY A 207 -12.17 6.45 16.30
N LYS A 208 -11.51 5.84 15.31
CA LYS A 208 -10.22 5.16 15.47
C LYS A 208 -9.12 5.68 14.53
N LEU A 209 -9.36 6.75 13.76
CA LEU A 209 -8.36 7.31 12.82
C LEU A 209 -7.01 7.64 13.46
N HIS A 210 -7.00 8.14 14.70
CA HIS A 210 -5.76 8.48 15.41
C HIS A 210 -4.84 7.25 15.59
N ARG A 211 -5.42 6.05 15.69
CA ARG A 211 -4.68 4.79 15.84
C ARG A 211 -3.79 4.50 14.64
N ILE A 212 -4.17 4.93 13.43
CA ILE A 212 -3.35 4.73 12.23
C ILE A 212 -1.97 5.36 12.42
N GLY A 213 -1.94 6.62 12.86
CA GLY A 213 -0.68 7.32 13.13
C GLY A 213 0.12 6.68 14.26
N GLU A 214 -0.54 6.26 15.34
CA GLU A 214 0.12 5.57 16.46
C GLU A 214 0.81 4.28 16.03
N GLU A 215 0.14 3.43 15.25
CA GLU A 215 0.72 2.16 14.79
C GLU A 215 1.84 2.39 13.75
N VAL A 216 1.73 3.43 12.91
CA VAL A 216 2.82 3.84 12.00
C VAL A 216 4.06 4.23 12.80
N GLU A 217 3.93 5.00 13.88
CA GLU A 217 5.09 5.42 14.68
C GLU A 217 5.76 4.25 15.43
N LYS A 218 4.97 3.31 15.95
CA LYS A 218 5.49 2.09 16.56
C LYS A 218 6.29 1.26 15.54
N TRP A 219 5.72 1.06 14.36
CA TRP A 219 6.37 0.33 13.27
C TRP A 219 7.69 0.97 12.82
N MET A 220 7.73 2.31 12.76
CA MET A 220 8.94 3.02 12.37
C MET A 220 10.04 2.99 13.44
N SER A 221 9.68 2.75 14.71
CA SER A 221 10.58 2.83 15.86
C SER A 221 11.12 1.47 16.32
N GLY A 222 10.44 0.36 15.99
CA GLY A 222 10.91 -1.01 16.21
C GLY A 222 11.50 -1.58 14.95
#